data_AF-R7N6M9-F1
#
_entry.id   AF-R7N6M9-F1
#
_cell.length_a   1.000
_cell.length_b   1.000
_cell.length_c   1.000
_cell.angle_alpha   90.00
_cell.angle_beta   90.00
_cell.angle_gamma   90.00
#
_symmetry.space_group_name_H-M   'P 1'
#
loop_
_entity.id
_entity.type
_entity.pdbx_description
1 polymer ?
#
loop_
_entity_poly.entity_id
_entity_poly.type
_entity_poly.pdbx_seq_one_letter_code
_entity_poly.pdbx_strand_id
1 'polypeptide(L)'
;MATQTQVKAFIERIAPIAQAKSKGRALPSVCIAQACCESAYGTSPKMIRANAVFGIKVGKSKAHFGTAWHDKAYSTRTKECYDGKTYTNITDLFRAYDSIDDAVEDYYDMLGTCKRYKACVNEKNPQKCTTAIKNGGYATAPDYVSTIMSIINKYNLTKYDCLTLRKGSSGSVVKELQILLIKAGYSCGKYGSDGKFGDSTLEAVKAFQADRGLAVDGVVGTKTWEELYKG
;
A
#
# COMPACT_ATOMS: atom_id res chain seq x y z
N MET A 1 -13.87 15.97 -11.00
CA MET A 1 -13.27 14.61 -10.99
C MET A 1 -11.82 14.73 -11.43
N ALA A 2 -10.92 13.88 -10.92
CA ALA A 2 -9.53 13.86 -11.36
C ALA A 2 -9.41 13.45 -12.84
N THR A 3 -8.51 14.10 -13.57
CA THR A 3 -8.17 13.74 -14.96
C THR A 3 -7.40 12.42 -15.01
N GLN A 4 -7.35 11.77 -16.18
CA GLN A 4 -6.59 10.52 -16.33
C GLN A 4 -5.10 10.69 -15.99
N THR A 5 -4.52 11.85 -16.33
CA THR A 5 -3.14 12.21 -15.97
C THR A 5 -2.96 12.34 -14.46
N GLN A 6 -3.89 13.00 -13.76
CA GLN A 6 -3.84 13.12 -12.29
C GLN A 6 -3.98 11.76 -11.60
N VAL A 7 -4.88 10.92 -12.09
CA VAL A 7 -5.06 9.54 -11.59
C VAL A 7 -3.77 8.74 -11.74
N LYS A 8 -3.16 8.75 -12.93
CA LYS A 8 -1.91 8.04 -13.20
C LYS A 8 -0.78 8.53 -12.29
N ALA A 9 -0.56 9.83 -12.23
CA ALA A 9 0.48 10.43 -11.40
C ALA A 9 0.30 10.11 -9.91
N PHE A 10 -0.95 10.09 -9.43
CA PHE A 10 -1.25 9.74 -8.05
C PHE A 10 -0.95 8.26 -7.73
N ILE A 11 -1.34 7.34 -8.61
CA ILE A 11 -1.04 5.90 -8.47
C ILE A 11 0.48 5.68 -8.50
N GLU A 12 1.19 6.29 -9.45
CA GLU A 12 2.66 6.17 -9.58
C GLU A 12 3.40 6.71 -8.37
N ARG A 13 2.84 7.72 -7.69
CA ARG A 13 3.40 8.28 -6.45
C ARG A 13 3.22 7.34 -5.25
N ILE A 14 2.07 6.68 -5.10
CA ILE A 14 1.77 5.85 -3.91
C ILE A 14 2.31 4.42 -4.06
N ALA A 15 2.27 3.86 -5.26
CA ALA A 15 2.64 2.47 -5.51
C ALA A 15 3.98 2.04 -4.87
N PRO A 16 5.11 2.75 -5.06
CA PRO A 16 6.38 2.35 -4.46
C PRO A 16 6.36 2.43 -2.92
N ILE A 17 5.64 3.39 -2.35
CA ILE A 17 5.50 3.54 -0.89
C ILE A 17 4.68 2.38 -0.32
N ALA A 18 3.57 2.04 -0.98
CA ALA A 18 2.70 0.94 -0.57
C ALA A 18 3.44 -0.41 -0.60
N GLN A 19 4.20 -0.65 -1.67
CA GLN A 19 5.06 -1.84 -1.77
C GLN A 19 6.08 -1.90 -0.63
N ALA A 20 6.84 -0.83 -0.42
CA ALA A 20 7.88 -0.80 0.61
C ALA A 20 7.35 -0.96 2.05
N LYS A 21 6.17 -0.40 2.35
CA LYS A 21 5.63 -0.37 3.71
C LYS A 21 4.65 -1.50 4.05
N SER A 22 4.12 -2.21 3.04
CA SER A 22 3.17 -3.31 3.26
C SER A 22 3.72 -4.33 4.26
N LYS A 23 4.95 -4.83 4.07
CA LYS A 23 5.62 -5.80 4.98
C LYS A 23 4.71 -6.98 5.37
N GLY A 24 3.96 -7.52 4.40
CA GLY A 24 3.03 -8.62 4.62
C GLY A 24 1.75 -8.23 5.39
N ARG A 25 1.43 -6.95 5.52
CA ARG A 25 0.14 -6.47 6.04
C ARG A 25 -0.88 -6.45 4.91
N ALA A 26 -1.71 -5.42 4.81
CA ALA A 26 -2.64 -5.30 3.68
C ALA A 26 -1.88 -5.25 2.33
N LEU A 27 -2.53 -5.76 1.29
CA LEU A 27 -1.95 -5.80 -0.05
C LEU A 27 -1.69 -4.37 -0.59
N PRO A 28 -0.56 -4.11 -1.26
CA PRO A 28 -0.29 -2.84 -1.92
C PRO A 28 -1.43 -2.36 -2.84
N SER A 29 -2.05 -3.25 -3.62
CA SER A 29 -3.18 -2.94 -4.49
C SER A 29 -4.38 -2.39 -3.71
N VAL A 30 -4.66 -2.98 -2.55
CA VAL A 30 -5.74 -2.54 -1.63
C VAL A 30 -5.40 -1.18 -1.04
N CYS A 31 -4.16 -0.97 -0.58
CA CYS A 31 -3.70 0.33 -0.08
C CYS A 31 -3.82 1.43 -1.16
N ILE A 32 -3.33 1.19 -2.38
CA ILE A 32 -3.38 2.14 -3.49
C ILE A 32 -4.85 2.45 -3.86
N ALA A 33 -5.70 1.43 -3.94
CA ALA A 33 -7.12 1.59 -4.28
C ALA A 33 -7.88 2.37 -3.21
N GLN A 34 -7.64 2.08 -1.93
CA GLN A 34 -8.21 2.85 -0.82
C GLN A 34 -7.74 4.29 -0.87
N ALA A 35 -6.44 4.55 -1.08
CA ALA A 35 -5.93 5.90 -1.22
C ALA A 35 -6.61 6.64 -2.38
N CYS A 36 -6.82 5.99 -3.52
CA CYS A 36 -7.55 6.56 -4.65
C CYS A 36 -8.99 6.93 -4.29
N CYS A 37 -9.72 6.01 -3.65
CA CYS A 37 -11.11 6.19 -3.25
C CYS A 37 -11.25 7.31 -2.21
N GLU A 38 -10.47 7.23 -1.13
CA GLU A 38 -10.58 8.08 0.05
C GLU A 38 -10.14 9.53 -0.19
N SER A 39 -9.19 9.73 -1.10
CA SER A 39 -8.61 11.05 -1.37
C SER A 39 -9.12 11.70 -2.66
N ALA A 40 -10.05 11.06 -3.37
CA ALA A 40 -10.44 11.43 -4.74
C ALA A 40 -9.21 11.54 -5.66
N TYR A 41 -8.39 10.49 -5.70
CA TYR A 41 -7.14 10.42 -6.48
C TYR A 41 -6.19 11.58 -6.19
N GLY A 42 -6.05 11.94 -4.91
CA GLY A 42 -5.15 13.00 -4.46
C GLY A 42 -5.76 14.41 -4.45
N THR A 43 -6.98 14.59 -4.95
CA THR A 43 -7.55 15.93 -5.19
C THR A 43 -8.44 16.46 -4.07
N SER A 44 -8.79 15.65 -3.08
CA SER A 44 -9.65 16.09 -1.97
C SER A 44 -8.98 17.18 -1.11
N PRO A 45 -9.74 18.13 -0.53
CA PRO A 45 -9.18 19.17 0.33
C PRO A 45 -8.41 18.62 1.55
N LYS A 46 -8.89 17.54 2.17
CA LYS A 46 -8.21 16.87 3.29
C LYS A 46 -6.85 16.30 2.88
N MET A 47 -6.75 15.78 1.66
CA MET A 47 -5.49 15.29 1.12
C MET A 47 -4.52 16.45 0.85
N ILE A 48 -4.97 17.48 0.14
CA ILE A 48 -4.13 18.62 -0.24
C ILE A 48 -3.63 19.40 0.98
N ARG A 49 -4.47 19.55 2.02
CA ARG A 49 -4.14 20.39 3.19
C ARG A 49 -3.45 19.66 4.32
N ALA A 50 -3.57 18.32 4.38
CA ALA A 50 -3.18 17.56 5.55
C ALA A 50 -2.57 16.18 5.25
N ASN A 51 -2.35 15.84 3.97
CA ASN A 51 -1.92 14.50 3.53
C ASN A 51 -2.81 13.36 4.08
N ALA A 52 -4.07 13.64 4.43
CA ALA A 52 -5.00 12.69 5.02
C ALA A 52 -5.59 11.72 3.97
N VAL A 53 -4.71 10.98 3.31
CA VAL A 53 -4.99 10.21 2.09
C VAL A 53 -6.01 9.08 2.30
N PHE A 54 -6.06 8.52 3.51
CA PHE A 54 -6.92 7.40 3.89
C PHE A 54 -8.18 7.81 4.66
N GLY A 55 -8.31 9.09 5.04
CA GLY A 55 -9.46 9.56 5.83
C GLY A 55 -9.57 8.91 7.22
N ILE A 56 -8.46 8.48 7.83
CA ILE A 56 -8.46 7.83 9.15
C ILE A 56 -8.86 8.85 10.23
N LYS A 57 -9.86 8.54 11.04
CA LYS A 57 -10.31 9.39 12.15
C LYS A 57 -9.36 9.29 13.35
N VAL A 58 -9.22 10.38 14.11
CA VAL A 58 -8.50 10.40 15.41
C VAL A 58 -9.20 9.51 16.46
N GLY A 59 -10.51 9.34 16.35
CA GLY A 59 -11.33 8.57 17.29
C GLY A 59 -11.69 9.37 18.55
N LYS A 60 -12.86 9.08 19.14
CA LYS A 60 -13.40 9.84 20.28
C LYS A 60 -12.58 9.68 21.58
N SER A 61 -11.92 8.54 21.76
CA SER A 61 -11.11 8.23 22.95
C SER A 61 -9.61 8.54 22.81
N LYS A 62 -9.17 9.04 21.64
CA LYS A 62 -7.74 9.11 21.23
C LYS A 62 -6.98 7.77 21.29
N ALA A 63 -7.66 6.65 21.55
CA ALA A 63 -7.06 5.32 21.49
C ALA A 63 -6.64 5.05 20.04
N HIS A 64 -5.34 5.10 19.79
CA HIS A 64 -4.75 4.83 18.49
C HIS A 64 -4.06 3.47 18.50
N PHE A 65 -4.06 2.81 17.35
CA PHE A 65 -3.33 1.57 17.11
C PHE A 65 -2.13 1.91 16.25
N GLY A 66 -0.98 1.36 16.63
CA GLY A 66 0.30 1.73 16.05
C GLY A 66 0.99 2.87 16.81
N THR A 67 2.21 3.20 16.39
CA THR A 67 3.06 4.26 16.90
C THR A 67 3.45 5.28 15.82
N ALA A 68 3.08 5.06 14.55
CA ALA A 68 3.51 5.90 13.43
C ALA A 68 2.78 7.26 13.34
N TRP A 69 1.61 7.39 13.96
CA TRP A 69 0.89 8.67 14.01
C TRP A 69 1.19 9.46 15.29
N HIS A 70 1.61 10.72 15.12
CA HIS A 70 2.10 11.59 16.19
C HIS A 70 1.09 12.69 16.55
N ASP A 71 -0.17 12.32 16.76
CA ASP A 71 -1.27 13.20 17.20
C ASP A 71 -1.62 14.40 16.29
N LYS A 72 -0.96 14.55 15.13
CA LYS A 72 -1.26 15.61 14.17
C LYS A 72 -2.64 15.39 13.53
N ALA A 73 -3.50 16.40 13.58
CA ALA A 73 -4.88 16.27 13.14
C ALA A 73 -5.33 17.42 12.22
N TYR A 74 -6.30 17.13 11.36
CA TYR A 74 -6.99 18.09 10.51
C TYR A 74 -8.51 18.00 10.72
N SER A 75 -9.13 19.14 11.01
CA SER A 75 -10.57 19.27 11.17
C SER A 75 -11.23 19.78 9.89
N THR A 76 -12.38 19.22 9.52
CA THR A 76 -13.30 19.84 8.55
C THR A 76 -14.64 20.12 9.24
N ARG A 77 -15.21 21.32 9.06
CA ARG A 77 -16.54 21.67 9.62
C ARG A 77 -17.63 20.95 8.82
N THR A 78 -18.54 20.26 9.50
CA THR A 78 -19.87 19.93 8.96
C THR A 78 -20.95 20.46 9.90
N LYS A 79 -22.10 20.83 9.33
CA LYS A 79 -23.28 21.28 10.06
C LYS A 79 -24.35 20.20 9.91
N GLU A 80 -24.79 19.59 11.01
CA GLU A 80 -25.97 18.71 11.01
C GLU A 80 -27.12 19.39 11.74
N CYS A 81 -28.34 19.18 11.23
CA CYS A 81 -29.56 19.79 11.73
C CYS A 81 -30.58 18.69 12.02
N TYR A 82 -30.63 18.23 13.27
CA TYR A 82 -31.45 17.09 13.67
C TYR A 82 -32.92 17.45 13.94
N ASP A 83 -33.23 18.74 14.11
CA ASP A 83 -34.55 19.28 14.49
C ASP A 83 -35.20 20.14 13.37
N GLY A 84 -34.53 20.26 12.22
CA GLY A 84 -34.93 21.15 11.13
C GLY A 84 -34.77 22.66 11.40
N LYS A 85 -34.15 23.08 12.51
CA LYS A 85 -34.07 24.49 12.95
C LYS A 85 -32.67 24.93 13.42
N THR A 86 -31.88 24.02 13.99
CA THR A 86 -30.61 24.32 14.66
C THR A 86 -29.47 23.53 14.03
N TYR A 87 -28.47 24.24 13.48
CA TYR A 87 -27.28 23.63 12.90
C TYR A 87 -26.16 23.51 13.94
N THR A 88 -25.77 22.29 14.30
CA THR A 88 -24.66 22.01 15.20
C THR A 88 -23.37 21.79 14.39
N ASN A 89 -22.27 22.46 14.75
CA ASN A 89 -20.98 22.18 14.14
C ASN A 89 -20.46 20.85 14.69
N ILE A 90 -20.49 19.79 13.89
CA ILE A 90 -19.79 18.55 14.20
C ILE A 90 -18.41 18.65 13.54
N THR A 91 -17.36 18.49 14.32
CA THR A 91 -16.00 18.46 13.81
C THR A 91 -15.51 17.02 13.87
N ASP A 92 -15.56 16.32 12.74
CA ASP A 92 -14.77 15.09 12.61
C ASP A 92 -13.29 15.48 12.53
N LEU A 93 -12.48 14.91 13.43
CA LEU A 93 -11.03 15.03 13.42
C LEU A 93 -10.41 13.85 12.67
N PHE A 94 -9.67 14.17 11.62
CA PHE A 94 -8.90 13.21 10.84
C PHE A 94 -7.43 13.29 11.21
N ARG A 95 -6.73 12.16 11.15
CA ARG A 95 -5.28 12.13 11.23
C ARG A 95 -4.70 12.94 10.06
N ALA A 96 -3.65 13.70 10.35
CA ALA A 96 -2.92 14.53 9.41
C ALA A 96 -1.43 14.19 9.48
N TYR A 97 -0.73 14.47 8.40
CA TYR A 97 0.63 13.95 8.18
C TYR A 97 1.51 14.98 7.49
N ASP A 98 2.83 14.90 7.71
CA ASP A 98 3.80 15.76 7.04
C ASP A 98 3.98 15.36 5.57
N SER A 99 3.84 14.06 5.27
CA SER A 99 3.91 13.52 3.93
C SER A 99 2.92 12.38 3.67
N ILE A 100 2.79 11.98 2.41
CA ILE A 100 2.08 10.75 2.03
C ILE A 100 2.77 9.51 2.59
N ASP A 101 4.10 9.54 2.70
CA ASP A 101 4.90 8.43 3.22
C ASP A 101 4.49 8.11 4.67
N ASP A 102 4.37 9.14 5.51
CA ASP A 102 3.91 9.04 6.89
C ASP A 102 2.47 8.51 6.98
N ALA A 103 1.59 8.97 6.07
CA ALA A 103 0.20 8.53 6.03
C ALA A 103 0.09 7.03 5.67
N VAL A 104 0.91 6.55 4.74
CA VAL A 104 0.97 5.12 4.36
C VAL A 104 1.61 4.28 5.45
N GLU A 105 2.61 4.82 6.15
CA GLU A 105 3.20 4.16 7.33
C GLU A 105 2.16 3.95 8.43
N ASP A 106 1.44 5.01 8.80
CA ASP A 106 0.39 4.93 9.80
C ASP A 106 -0.74 3.99 9.39
N TYR A 107 -1.17 4.01 8.13
CA TYR A 107 -2.17 3.07 7.62
C TYR A 107 -1.74 1.62 7.85
N TYR A 108 -0.50 1.27 7.45
CA TYR A 108 -0.02 -0.10 7.63
C TYR A 108 0.22 -0.46 9.09
N ASP A 109 0.78 0.45 9.88
CA ASP A 109 1.04 0.25 11.29
C ASP A 109 -0.26 0.03 12.09
N MET A 110 -1.28 0.84 11.84
CA MET A 110 -2.62 0.66 12.40
C MET A 110 -3.23 -0.70 12.03
N LEU A 111 -3.19 -1.09 10.74
CA LEU A 111 -3.74 -2.36 10.28
C LEU A 111 -2.97 -3.57 10.86
N GLY A 112 -1.65 -3.45 11.02
CA GLY A 112 -0.82 -4.51 11.61
C GLY A 112 -0.99 -4.65 13.12
N THR A 113 -1.25 -3.54 13.82
CA THR A 113 -1.32 -3.50 15.29
C THR A 113 -2.71 -3.81 15.81
N CYS A 114 -3.76 -3.38 15.11
CA CYS A 114 -5.11 -3.53 15.61
C CYS A 114 -5.66 -4.94 15.36
N LYS A 115 -5.98 -5.68 16.45
CA LYS A 115 -6.52 -7.05 16.40
C LYS A 115 -7.75 -7.20 15.49
N ARG A 116 -8.56 -6.16 15.32
CA ARG A 116 -9.75 -6.17 14.45
C ARG A 116 -9.41 -6.38 12.96
N TYR A 117 -8.19 -6.01 12.54
CA TYR A 117 -7.73 -6.11 11.16
C TYR A 117 -6.83 -7.33 10.93
N LYS A 118 -6.63 -8.21 11.92
CA LYS A 118 -5.70 -9.35 11.82
C LYS A 118 -5.89 -10.22 10.56
N ALA A 119 -7.13 -10.34 10.07
CA ALA A 119 -7.47 -11.17 8.91
C ALA A 119 -7.01 -10.57 7.57
N CYS A 120 -6.63 -9.29 7.52
CA CYS A 120 -6.07 -8.68 6.31
C CYS A 120 -4.56 -8.89 6.19
N VAL A 121 -3.88 -9.22 7.30
CA VAL A 121 -2.44 -9.43 7.35
C VAL A 121 -2.10 -10.74 6.64
N ASN A 122 -1.13 -10.68 5.73
CA ASN A 122 -0.66 -11.76 4.86
C ASN A 122 -1.70 -12.33 3.88
N GLU A 123 -2.91 -11.75 3.83
CA GLU A 123 -3.93 -12.14 2.86
C GLU A 123 -3.43 -11.86 1.44
N LYS A 124 -3.60 -12.83 0.55
CA LYS A 124 -3.08 -12.82 -0.83
C LYS A 124 -4.15 -12.48 -1.87
N ASN A 125 -5.42 -12.49 -1.46
CA ASN A 125 -6.53 -12.12 -2.31
C ASN A 125 -7.02 -10.69 -1.98
N PRO A 126 -7.00 -9.73 -2.93
CA PRO A 126 -7.42 -8.35 -2.69
C PRO A 126 -8.86 -8.20 -2.17
N GLN A 127 -9.78 -9.04 -2.66
CA GLN A 127 -11.17 -9.00 -2.22
C GLN A 127 -11.32 -9.48 -0.78
N LYS A 128 -10.64 -10.58 -0.40
CA LYS A 128 -10.62 -11.04 0.99
C LYS A 128 -9.93 -10.04 1.91
N CYS A 129 -8.81 -9.46 1.49
CA CYS A 129 -8.08 -8.45 2.25
C CYS A 129 -8.95 -7.21 2.50
N THR A 130 -9.61 -6.70 1.47
CA THR A 130 -10.55 -5.57 1.57
C THR A 130 -11.75 -5.91 2.46
N THR A 131 -12.30 -7.12 2.33
CA THR A 131 -13.41 -7.60 3.16
C THR A 131 -13.02 -7.68 4.62
N ALA A 132 -11.82 -8.18 4.93
CA ALA A 132 -11.29 -8.21 6.29
C ALA A 132 -11.11 -6.81 6.88
N ILE A 133 -10.60 -5.85 6.09
CA ILE A 133 -10.49 -4.43 6.51
C ILE A 133 -11.88 -3.84 6.78
N LYS A 134 -12.85 -4.08 5.90
CA LYS A 134 -14.24 -3.63 6.10
C LYS A 134 -14.85 -4.24 7.36
N ASN A 135 -14.72 -5.55 7.55
CA ASN A 135 -15.25 -6.28 8.72
C ASN A 135 -14.59 -5.83 10.04
N GLY A 136 -13.35 -5.33 9.99
CA GLY A 136 -12.71 -4.63 11.10
C GLY A 136 -13.30 -3.24 11.37
N GLY A 137 -14.34 -2.81 10.66
CA GLY A 137 -15.01 -1.53 10.88
C GLY A 137 -14.28 -0.32 10.27
N TYR A 138 -13.45 -0.53 9.23
CA TYR A 138 -12.83 0.58 8.50
C TYR A 138 -13.87 1.45 7.76
N ALA A 139 -14.88 0.80 7.16
CA ALA A 139 -15.95 1.46 6.43
C ALA A 139 -17.29 0.77 6.69
N THR A 140 -18.37 1.55 6.71
CA THR A 140 -19.74 1.06 6.92
C THR A 140 -20.52 0.90 5.61
N ALA A 141 -20.08 1.54 4.53
CA ALA A 141 -20.78 1.51 3.24
C ALA A 141 -20.92 0.06 2.72
N PRO A 142 -22.12 -0.35 2.26
CA PRO A 142 -22.36 -1.72 1.82
C PRO A 142 -21.51 -2.10 0.61
N ASP A 143 -21.36 -1.19 -0.34
CA ASP A 143 -20.65 -1.28 -1.61
C ASP A 143 -19.14 -1.00 -1.52
N TYR A 144 -18.60 -0.84 -0.31
CA TYR A 144 -17.19 -0.50 -0.10
C TYR A 144 -16.24 -1.50 -0.77
N VAL A 145 -16.47 -2.81 -0.58
CA VAL A 145 -15.62 -3.86 -1.17
C VAL A 145 -15.68 -3.81 -2.69
N SER A 146 -16.87 -3.70 -3.28
CA SER A 146 -17.04 -3.61 -4.73
C SER A 146 -16.38 -2.36 -5.30
N THR A 147 -16.48 -1.21 -4.62
CA THR A 147 -15.84 0.05 -5.04
C THR A 147 -14.31 -0.09 -5.10
N ILE A 148 -13.71 -0.65 -4.06
CA ILE A 148 -12.25 -0.88 -4.01
C ILE A 148 -11.83 -1.88 -5.10
N MET A 149 -12.55 -3.00 -5.25
CA MET A 149 -12.26 -3.98 -6.30
C MET A 149 -12.39 -3.41 -7.71
N SER A 150 -13.37 -2.53 -7.96
CA SER A 150 -13.51 -1.83 -9.24
C SER A 150 -12.29 -0.95 -9.54
N ILE A 151 -11.75 -0.24 -8.55
CA ILE A 151 -10.53 0.56 -8.72
C ILE A 151 -9.32 -0.34 -8.99
N ILE A 152 -9.16 -1.43 -8.23
CA ILE A 152 -8.08 -2.41 -8.42
C ILE A 152 -8.08 -2.96 -9.84
N ASN A 153 -9.24 -3.40 -10.32
CA ASN A 153 -9.39 -3.97 -11.66
C ASN A 153 -9.18 -2.91 -12.75
N LYS A 154 -9.79 -1.73 -12.60
CA LYS A 154 -9.71 -0.64 -13.58
C LYS A 154 -8.27 -0.20 -13.87
N TYR A 155 -7.40 -0.18 -12.86
CA TYR A 155 -6.02 0.27 -13.02
C TYR A 155 -5.00 -0.87 -12.92
N ASN A 156 -5.46 -2.12 -12.94
CA ASN A 156 -4.65 -3.33 -12.82
C ASN A 156 -3.66 -3.23 -11.64
N LEU A 157 -4.16 -2.88 -10.45
CA LEU A 157 -3.32 -2.57 -9.29
C LEU A 157 -2.68 -3.79 -8.64
N THR A 158 -3.18 -5.00 -8.92
CA THR A 158 -2.60 -6.26 -8.41
C THR A 158 -1.17 -6.48 -8.90
N LYS A 159 -0.75 -5.82 -9.99
CA LYS A 159 0.65 -5.79 -10.42
C LYS A 159 1.61 -5.22 -9.37
N TYR A 160 1.10 -4.46 -8.40
CA TYR A 160 1.88 -3.92 -7.29
C TYR A 160 1.89 -4.82 -6.05
N ASP A 161 1.07 -5.88 -5.99
CA ASP A 161 0.99 -6.77 -4.83
C ASP A 161 2.26 -7.60 -4.62
N CYS A 162 3.06 -7.71 -5.66
CA CYS A 162 4.37 -8.33 -5.64
C CYS A 162 5.41 -7.22 -5.61
N LEU A 163 6.34 -7.28 -4.66
CA LEU A 163 7.35 -6.24 -4.50
C LEU A 163 8.24 -6.22 -5.75
N THR A 164 8.14 -5.17 -6.56
CA THR A 164 8.94 -5.07 -7.78
C THR A 164 10.36 -4.64 -7.43
N LEU A 165 11.33 -5.55 -7.49
CA LEU A 165 12.73 -5.21 -7.29
C LEU A 165 13.43 -4.92 -8.62
N ARG A 166 14.37 -3.98 -8.61
CA ARG A 166 15.23 -3.65 -9.75
C ARG A 166 16.57 -3.11 -9.25
N LYS A 167 17.53 -2.92 -10.15
CA LYS A 167 18.81 -2.28 -9.81
C LYS A 167 18.58 -0.98 -9.02
N GLY A 168 19.29 -0.84 -7.91
CA GLY A 168 19.14 0.26 -6.94
C GLY A 168 18.17 -0.03 -5.79
N SER A 169 17.33 -1.08 -5.87
CA SER A 169 16.55 -1.54 -4.72
C SER A 169 17.48 -2.03 -3.60
N SER A 170 17.04 -1.90 -2.34
CA SER A 170 17.79 -2.41 -1.18
C SER A 170 16.86 -2.88 -0.06
N GLY A 171 17.40 -3.65 0.88
CA GLY A 171 16.72 -4.09 2.10
C GLY A 171 16.48 -5.60 2.16
N SER A 172 15.70 -6.03 3.14
CA SER A 172 15.47 -7.45 3.43
C SER A 172 14.85 -8.22 2.27
N VAL A 173 14.03 -7.59 1.43
CA VAL A 173 13.40 -8.26 0.28
C VAL A 173 14.39 -8.47 -0.86
N VAL A 174 15.35 -7.56 -1.05
CA VAL A 174 16.48 -7.81 -1.97
C VAL A 174 17.36 -8.94 -1.45
N LYS A 175 17.57 -9.00 -0.13
CA LYS A 175 18.31 -10.09 0.49
C LYS A 175 17.64 -11.44 0.25
N GLU A 176 16.32 -11.50 0.35
CA GLU A 176 15.52 -12.69 0.02
C GLU A 176 15.64 -13.07 -1.46
N LEU A 177 15.50 -12.10 -2.38
CA LEU A 177 15.74 -12.32 -3.81
C LEU A 177 17.11 -12.95 -4.06
N GLN A 178 18.16 -12.37 -3.48
CA GLN A 178 19.53 -12.86 -3.63
C GLN A 178 19.69 -14.29 -3.07
N ILE A 179 19.06 -14.60 -1.93
CA ILE A 179 19.05 -15.97 -1.37
C ILE A 179 18.41 -16.97 -2.35
N LEU A 180 17.26 -16.63 -2.94
CA LEU A 180 16.56 -17.51 -3.88
C LEU A 180 17.36 -17.70 -5.17
N LEU A 181 17.93 -16.62 -5.72
CA LEU A 181 18.81 -16.69 -6.89
C LEU A 181 20.01 -17.60 -6.64
N ILE A 182 20.69 -17.42 -5.50
CA ILE A 182 21.84 -18.25 -5.11
C ILE A 182 21.42 -19.72 -4.95
N LYS A 183 20.29 -20.00 -4.30
CA LYS A 183 19.73 -21.35 -4.18
C LYS A 183 19.44 -21.97 -5.55
N ALA A 184 18.96 -21.17 -6.50
CA ALA A 184 18.69 -21.58 -7.87
C ALA A 184 19.97 -21.69 -8.75
N GLY A 185 21.16 -21.41 -8.22
CA GLY A 185 22.44 -21.54 -8.91
C GLY A 185 22.99 -20.25 -9.53
N TYR A 186 22.34 -19.10 -9.31
CA TYR A 186 22.74 -17.81 -9.90
C TYR A 186 23.52 -16.97 -8.87
N SER A 187 24.79 -16.71 -9.17
CA SER A 187 25.67 -15.92 -8.30
C SER A 187 25.25 -14.45 -8.27
N CYS A 188 25.00 -13.91 -7.07
CA CYS A 188 24.76 -12.48 -6.84
C CYS A 188 26.06 -11.69 -6.58
N GLY A 189 27.21 -12.22 -6.97
CA GLY A 189 28.53 -11.58 -6.79
C GLY A 189 29.18 -11.90 -5.44
N LYS A 190 30.33 -11.25 -5.17
CA LYS A 190 31.21 -11.55 -4.04
C LYS A 190 30.52 -11.49 -2.67
N TYR A 191 29.58 -10.57 -2.50
CA TYR A 191 28.91 -10.33 -1.21
C TYR A 191 27.64 -11.16 -1.01
N GLY A 192 27.25 -11.98 -2.00
CA GLY A 192 26.10 -12.87 -1.91
C GLY A 192 24.79 -12.11 -1.66
N SER A 193 24.16 -12.37 -0.51
CA SER A 193 22.87 -11.77 -0.11
C SER A 193 23.05 -10.55 0.80
N ASP A 194 23.67 -9.50 0.27
CA ASP A 194 23.96 -8.25 1.00
C ASP A 194 22.76 -7.28 1.11
N GLY A 195 21.64 -7.62 0.48
CA GLY A 195 20.44 -6.79 0.46
C GLY A 195 20.57 -5.56 -0.44
N LYS A 196 21.53 -5.51 -1.36
CA LYS A 196 21.70 -4.42 -2.33
C LYS A 196 21.56 -4.95 -3.75
N PHE A 197 20.61 -4.41 -4.49
CA PHE A 197 20.38 -4.81 -5.87
C PHE A 197 21.36 -4.04 -6.78
N GLY A 198 22.62 -4.47 -6.78
CA GLY A 198 23.68 -3.96 -7.64
C GLY A 198 23.77 -4.66 -9.00
N ASP A 199 24.86 -4.42 -9.73
CA ASP A 199 25.11 -5.03 -11.04
C ASP A 199 25.10 -6.56 -10.99
N SER A 200 25.75 -7.16 -9.99
CA SER A 200 25.79 -8.62 -9.87
C SER A 200 24.41 -9.24 -9.65
N THR A 201 23.51 -8.59 -8.89
CA THR A 201 22.13 -9.06 -8.73
C THR A 201 21.31 -8.86 -10.00
N LEU A 202 21.56 -7.77 -10.75
CA LEU A 202 20.92 -7.55 -12.05
C LEU A 202 21.25 -8.64 -13.06
N GLU A 203 22.53 -8.99 -13.18
CA GLU A 203 22.97 -10.06 -14.08
C GLU A 203 22.39 -11.42 -13.66
N ALA A 204 22.37 -11.71 -12.35
CA ALA A 204 21.75 -12.93 -11.82
C ALA A 204 20.25 -13.01 -12.15
N VAL A 205 19.51 -11.91 -11.98
CA VAL A 205 18.07 -11.86 -12.32
C VAL A 205 17.86 -12.08 -13.81
N LYS A 206 18.63 -11.41 -14.67
CA LYS A 206 18.49 -11.56 -16.13
C LYS A 206 18.80 -12.99 -16.58
N ALA A 207 19.86 -13.60 -16.05
CA ALA A 207 20.18 -14.99 -16.33
C ALA A 207 19.05 -15.93 -15.91
N PHE A 208 18.53 -15.77 -14.69
CA PHE A 208 17.39 -16.54 -14.21
C PHE A 208 16.14 -16.35 -15.09
N GLN A 209 15.81 -15.12 -15.47
CA GLN A 209 14.67 -14.82 -16.33
C GLN A 209 14.82 -15.50 -17.70
N ALA A 210 16.01 -15.47 -18.30
CA ALA A 210 16.28 -16.11 -19.58
C ALA A 210 16.07 -17.63 -19.50
N ASP A 211 16.63 -18.29 -18.49
CA ASP A 211 16.53 -19.74 -18.31
C ASP A 211 15.09 -20.22 -18.01
N ARG A 212 14.25 -19.35 -17.45
CA ARG A 212 12.84 -19.63 -17.16
C ARG A 212 11.88 -19.19 -18.27
N GLY A 213 12.38 -18.68 -19.39
CA GLY A 213 11.54 -18.19 -20.50
C GLY A 213 10.69 -16.97 -20.14
N LEU A 214 11.15 -16.16 -19.18
CA LEU A 214 10.53 -14.89 -18.80
C LEU A 214 11.08 -13.73 -19.67
N ALA A 215 10.44 -12.57 -19.59
CA ALA A 215 11.01 -11.35 -20.13
C ALA A 215 12.33 -11.02 -19.43
N VAL A 216 13.42 -10.82 -20.18
CA VAL A 216 14.77 -10.57 -19.66
C VAL A 216 14.98 -9.06 -19.45
N ASP A 217 14.16 -8.48 -18.57
CA ASP A 217 14.17 -7.05 -18.28
C ASP A 217 14.98 -6.67 -17.04
N GLY A 218 15.45 -7.66 -16.26
CA GLY A 218 16.17 -7.44 -15.01
C GLY A 218 15.30 -6.89 -13.88
N VAL A 219 13.97 -6.92 -14.05
CA VAL A 219 12.98 -6.46 -13.08
C VAL A 219 12.30 -7.67 -12.45
N VAL A 220 12.41 -7.79 -11.14
CA VAL A 220 11.78 -8.88 -10.38
C VAL A 220 10.36 -8.48 -10.02
N GLY A 221 9.44 -8.72 -10.95
CA GLY A 221 8.00 -8.62 -10.74
C GLY A 221 7.38 -9.96 -10.30
N THR A 222 6.05 -10.02 -10.28
CA THR A 222 5.26 -11.20 -9.86
C THR A 222 5.76 -12.51 -10.48
N LYS A 223 5.90 -12.56 -11.81
CA LYS A 223 6.29 -13.78 -12.52
C LYS A 223 7.68 -14.28 -12.13
N THR A 224 8.63 -13.35 -11.95
CA THR A 224 9.99 -13.70 -11.53
C THR A 224 10.00 -14.25 -10.12
N TRP A 225 9.23 -13.65 -9.21
CA TRP A 225 9.05 -14.19 -7.85
C TRP A 225 8.41 -15.58 -7.86
N GLU A 226 7.33 -15.78 -8.61
CA GLU A 226 6.65 -17.07 -8.73
C GLU A 226 7.60 -18.17 -9.20
N GLU A 227 8.42 -17.90 -10.22
CA GLU A 227 9.43 -18.87 -10.70
C GLU A 227 10.52 -19.13 -9.66
N LEU A 228 10.98 -18.11 -8.92
CA LEU A 228 12.01 -18.27 -7.88
C LEU A 228 11.55 -19.18 -6.74
N TYR A 229 10.25 -19.16 -6.38
CA TYR A 229 9.69 -20.01 -5.34
C TYR A 229 9.36 -21.44 -5.80
N LYS A 230 9.35 -21.71 -7.11
CA LYS A 230 9.22 -23.08 -7.64
C LYS A 230 10.50 -23.90 -7.50
N GLY A 231 11.62 -23.25 -7.12
CA GLY A 231 12.96 -23.82 -7.01
C GLY A 231 13.10 -24.96 -6.00
#